data_AF-A0A7W1Q2U9-F1
#
_entry.id   AF-A0A7W1Q2U9-F1
#
_cell.length_a   1.000
_cell.length_b   1.000
_cell.length_c   1.000
_cell.angle_alpha   90.00
_cell.angle_beta   90.00
_cell.angle_gamma   90.00
#
_symmetry.space_group_name_H-M   'P 1'
#
loop_
_entity.id
_entity.type
_entity.pdbx_description
1 polymer ?
#
loop_
_entity_poly.entity_id
_entity_poly.type
_entity_poly.pdbx_seq_one_letter_code
_entity_poly.pdbx_strand_id
1 'polypeptide(L)'
;MGLGSTGLGSRRAGLLVSAALITALAACGRSVVDADAPIPTAPATATLSPFCAAAKDNADALRPLNGFAQRGQVPPEQLQPTVDAVRHSGIELLAAAPSDIRSDVQTVVDALDAQLDALVRANGDIAAVERDPATSGAAAASGALAASQRVSTYITRTCNGALGGS
;
A
#
# COMPACT_ATOMS: atom_id res chain seq x y z
N MET A 1 -15.76 -55.78 18.96
CA MET A 1 -17.06 -55.15 19.30
C MET A 1 -16.76 -53.66 19.40
N GLY A 2 -16.92 -52.83 18.36
CA GLY A 2 -18.19 -52.39 17.75
C GLY A 2 -18.94 -51.50 18.77
N LEU A 3 -19.32 -50.24 18.56
CA LEU A 3 -19.63 -49.39 17.40
C LEU A 3 -19.40 -47.91 17.83
N GLY A 4 -19.02 -46.98 16.94
CA GLY A 4 -19.97 -46.18 16.13
C GLY A 4 -20.18 -44.79 16.78
N SER A 5 -19.63 -43.70 16.25
CA SER A 5 -20.14 -42.88 15.14
C SER A 5 -20.97 -41.67 15.59
N THR A 6 -20.55 -40.49 15.08
CA THR A 6 -21.34 -39.34 14.60
C THR A 6 -22.00 -38.35 15.58
N GLY A 7 -21.85 -37.05 15.25
CA GLY A 7 -22.78 -35.99 15.65
C GLY A 7 -22.12 -34.68 16.10
N LEU A 8 -21.50 -33.89 15.22
CA LEU A 8 -22.11 -32.74 14.50
C LEU A 8 -22.58 -31.55 15.37
N GLY A 9 -22.07 -30.36 15.06
CA GLY A 9 -22.65 -29.06 15.40
C GLY A 9 -22.06 -28.42 16.66
N SER A 10 -21.63 -27.16 16.70
CA SER A 10 -21.95 -26.02 15.87
C SER A 10 -20.78 -25.04 15.98
N ARG A 11 -19.87 -25.03 15.00
CA ARG A 11 -18.93 -23.91 14.82
C ARG A 11 -19.71 -22.77 14.17
N ARG A 12 -20.41 -21.98 14.99
CA ARG A 12 -20.95 -20.68 14.62
C ARG A 12 -20.56 -19.67 15.70
N ALA A 13 -19.34 -19.18 15.59
CA ALA A 13 -18.99 -17.86 16.09
C ALA A 13 -18.21 -17.18 14.96
N GLY A 14 -18.97 -16.79 13.92
CA GLY A 14 -18.49 -15.87 12.92
C GLY A 14 -18.29 -14.52 13.60
N LEU A 15 -17.07 -14.29 14.09
CA LEU A 15 -16.60 -12.97 14.45
C LEU A 15 -16.10 -12.35 13.15
N LEU A 16 -17.05 -11.71 12.46
CA LEU A 16 -16.82 -10.73 11.42
C LEU A 16 -15.81 -9.72 11.98
N VAL A 17 -14.54 -9.83 11.59
CA VAL A 17 -13.58 -8.74 11.80
C VAL A 17 -13.92 -7.71 10.74
N SER A 18 -14.67 -6.71 11.19
CA SER A 18 -15.17 -5.59 10.45
C SER A 18 -14.07 -4.91 9.63
N ALA A 19 -14.22 -4.96 8.32
CA ALA A 19 -13.71 -3.92 7.43
C ALA A 19 -14.40 -2.60 7.80
N ALA A 20 -13.69 -1.71 8.50
CA ALA A 20 -14.12 -0.34 8.75
C ALA A 20 -12.91 0.53 9.11
N LEU A 21 -12.03 0.77 8.14
CA LEU A 21 -11.27 2.01 8.09
C LEU A 21 -11.95 2.89 7.03
N ILE A 22 -11.97 4.19 7.28
CA ILE A 22 -12.58 5.27 6.48
C ILE A 22 -13.99 5.67 6.94
N THR A 23 -14.04 6.30 8.12
CA THR A 23 -15.02 7.36 8.42
C THR A 23 -14.28 8.51 9.10
N ALA A 24 -13.58 9.31 8.29
CA ALA A 24 -13.17 10.65 8.68
C ALA A 24 -13.37 11.55 7.47
N LEU A 25 -14.56 12.12 7.35
CA LEU A 25 -14.87 13.36 6.61
C LEU A 25 -16.31 13.77 6.97
N ALA A 26 -16.51 14.06 8.26
CA ALA A 26 -17.60 14.90 8.72
C ALA A 26 -16.99 16.08 9.47
N ALA A 27 -16.22 16.90 8.75
CA ALA A 27 -15.89 18.25 9.20
C ALA A 27 -17.00 19.17 8.70
N CYS A 28 -17.97 19.39 9.59
CA CYS A 28 -19.00 20.39 9.47
C CYS A 28 -18.38 21.76 9.16
N GLY A 29 -18.95 22.46 8.18
CA GLY A 29 -18.72 23.88 8.02
C GLY A 29 -19.20 24.65 9.25
N ARG A 30 -18.38 25.59 9.70
CA ARG A 30 -18.82 26.84 10.33
C ARG A 30 -17.87 27.95 9.93
N SER A 31 -18.35 28.76 9.00
CA SER A 31 -17.82 30.09 8.69
C SER A 31 -17.98 31.00 9.90
N VAL A 32 -16.90 31.66 10.33
CA VAL A 32 -16.95 32.93 11.07
C VAL A 32 -15.63 33.68 10.92
N VAL A 33 -15.75 34.86 10.29
CA VAL A 33 -15.11 36.16 10.64
C VAL A 33 -13.71 36.50 10.12
N ASP A 34 -13.63 37.77 9.70
CA ASP A 34 -12.50 38.67 9.38
C ASP A 34 -11.78 38.46 8.04
N ALA A 35 -11.99 39.31 7.03
CA ALA A 35 -11.61 40.73 6.91
C ALA A 35 -10.08 40.90 6.79
N ASP A 36 -9.68 41.54 5.69
CA ASP A 36 -8.30 41.86 5.31
C ASP A 36 -7.37 40.67 5.02
N ALA A 37 -7.45 40.11 3.81
CA ALA A 37 -6.39 39.27 3.27
C ALA A 37 -5.62 40.05 2.18
N PRO A 38 -4.31 40.27 2.34
CA PRO A 38 -3.49 40.94 1.33
C PRO A 38 -3.41 40.11 0.04
N ILE A 39 -3.24 40.84 -1.06
CA ILE A 39 -2.99 40.45 -2.46
C ILE A 39 -2.66 38.95 -2.64
N PRO A 40 -3.41 38.20 -3.49
CA PRO A 40 -3.09 36.81 -3.79
C PRO A 40 -1.67 36.70 -4.34
N THR A 41 -0.74 36.26 -3.50
CA THR A 41 0.54 35.78 -3.98
C THR A 41 0.23 34.47 -4.67
N ALA A 42 0.54 34.39 -5.97
CA ALA A 42 0.37 33.18 -6.75
C ALA A 42 0.97 31.98 -5.99
N PRO A 43 0.29 30.81 -5.97
CA PRO A 43 0.81 29.64 -5.28
C PRO A 43 2.14 29.27 -5.92
N ALA A 44 3.22 29.36 -5.15
CA ALA A 44 4.47 28.73 -5.50
C ALA A 44 4.19 27.23 -5.57
N THR A 45 4.34 26.62 -6.75
CA THR A 45 4.37 25.17 -6.89
C THR A 45 5.50 24.67 -5.99
N ALA A 46 5.15 24.09 -4.85
CA ALA A 46 6.13 23.48 -3.97
C ALA A 46 6.76 22.31 -4.73
N THR A 47 7.99 22.49 -5.22
CA THR A 47 8.74 21.42 -5.85
C THR A 47 8.91 20.30 -4.83
N LEU A 48 8.35 19.13 -5.13
CA LEU A 48 8.55 17.93 -4.33
C LEU A 48 10.04 17.64 -4.18
N SER A 49 10.48 17.23 -3.00
CA SER A 49 11.81 16.63 -2.88
C SER A 49 11.86 15.35 -3.76
N PRO A 50 13.04 14.97 -4.29
CA PRO A 50 13.16 13.77 -5.12
C PRO A 50 12.56 12.50 -4.47
N PHE A 51 12.74 12.37 -3.14
CA PHE A 51 12.14 11.27 -2.39
C PHE A 51 10.61 11.33 -2.33
N CYS A 52 10.01 12.50 -2.09
CA CYS A 52 8.56 12.65 -2.05
C CYS A 52 7.92 12.44 -3.43
N ALA A 53 8.60 12.86 -4.51
CA ALA A 53 8.17 12.58 -5.88
C ALA A 53 8.21 11.07 -6.17
N ALA A 54 9.33 10.40 -5.90
CA ALA A 54 9.46 8.96 -6.11
C ALA A 54 8.47 8.15 -5.24
N ALA A 55 8.21 8.59 -4.00
CA ALA A 55 7.21 7.96 -3.13
C ALA A 55 5.79 8.07 -3.70
N LYS A 56 5.45 9.22 -4.28
CA LYS A 56 4.18 9.42 -4.99
C LYS A 56 4.11 8.55 -6.23
N ASP A 57 5.14 8.54 -7.06
CA ASP A 57 5.17 7.74 -8.29
C ASP A 57 5.06 6.25 -7.99
N ASN A 58 5.71 5.76 -6.93
CA ASN A 58 5.57 4.39 -6.48
C ASN A 58 4.17 4.05 -5.97
N ALA A 59 3.54 4.94 -5.21
CA ALA A 59 2.14 4.77 -4.79
C ALA A 59 1.18 4.76 -6.00
N ASP A 60 1.45 5.58 -7.01
CA ASP A 60 0.65 5.68 -8.23
C ASP A 60 0.83 4.43 -9.11
N ALA A 61 2.04 3.86 -9.17
CA ALA A 61 2.33 2.59 -9.85
C ALA A 61 1.66 1.37 -9.20
N LEU A 62 1.46 1.40 -7.87
CA LEU A 62 0.75 0.35 -7.12
C LEU A 62 -0.78 0.43 -7.27
N ARG A 63 -1.32 1.58 -7.68
CA ARG A 63 -2.77 1.82 -7.77
C ARG A 63 -3.52 0.80 -8.65
N PRO A 64 -3.03 0.41 -9.84
CA PRO A 64 -3.68 -0.61 -10.67
C PRO A 64 -3.79 -1.97 -9.97
N LEU A 65 -2.74 -2.40 -9.25
CA LEU A 65 -2.74 -3.65 -8.49
C LEU A 65 -3.85 -3.67 -7.43
N ASN A 66 -4.06 -2.56 -6.72
CA ASN A 66 -5.18 -2.43 -5.77
C ASN A 66 -6.55 -2.56 -6.45
N GLY A 67 -6.67 -2.05 -7.67
CA GLY A 67 -7.87 -2.21 -8.49
C GLY A 67 -8.08 -3.64 -9.02
N PHE A 68 -7.00 -4.41 -9.20
CA PHE A 68 -7.07 -5.83 -9.56
C PHE A 68 -7.33 -6.72 -8.35
N ALA A 69 -6.81 -6.37 -7.17
CA ALA A 69 -7.06 -7.09 -5.91
C ALA A 69 -8.57 -7.21 -5.61
N GLN A 70 -9.33 -6.13 -5.86
CA GLN A 70 -10.80 -6.17 -5.73
C GLN A 70 -11.50 -7.12 -6.72
N ARG A 71 -10.85 -7.43 -7.85
CA ARG A 71 -11.34 -8.34 -8.87
C ARG A 71 -10.79 -9.76 -8.73
N GLY A 72 -9.78 -9.96 -7.88
CA GLY A 72 -9.10 -11.25 -7.64
C GLY A 72 -8.14 -11.70 -8.75
N GLN A 73 -8.05 -10.97 -9.87
CA GLN A 73 -7.23 -11.35 -11.02
C GLN A 73 -6.66 -10.11 -11.71
N VAL A 74 -5.37 -10.18 -12.06
CA VAL A 74 -4.74 -9.27 -13.03
C VAL A 74 -4.88 -9.86 -14.43
N PRO A 75 -5.38 -9.10 -15.43
CA PRO A 75 -5.42 -9.56 -16.81
C PRO A 75 -4.01 -9.94 -17.30
N PRO A 76 -3.83 -11.07 -18.01
CA PRO A 76 -2.50 -11.55 -18.40
C PRO A 76 -1.74 -10.56 -19.29
N GLU A 77 -2.45 -9.81 -20.14
CA GLU A 77 -1.87 -8.76 -20.98
C GLU A 77 -1.44 -7.52 -20.20
N GLN A 78 -1.95 -7.32 -18.97
CA GLN A 78 -1.61 -6.21 -18.08
C GLN A 78 -0.66 -6.62 -16.95
N LEU A 79 -0.48 -7.92 -16.71
CA LEU A 79 0.31 -8.45 -15.62
C LEU A 79 1.76 -7.99 -15.69
N GLN A 80 2.46 -8.31 -16.78
CA GLN A 80 3.88 -7.98 -16.90
C GLN A 80 4.14 -6.47 -16.92
N PRO A 81 3.41 -5.66 -17.71
CA PRO A 81 3.57 -4.21 -17.67
C PRO A 81 3.34 -3.59 -16.30
N THR A 82 2.37 -4.10 -15.53
CA THR A 82 2.08 -3.60 -14.18
C THR A 82 3.20 -3.96 -13.21
N VAL A 83 3.69 -5.21 -13.26
CA VAL A 83 4.82 -5.66 -12.43
C VAL A 83 6.08 -4.85 -12.73
N ASP A 84 6.40 -4.65 -14.00
CA ASP A 84 7.59 -3.91 -14.43
C ASP A 84 7.51 -2.44 -14.01
N ALA A 85 6.33 -1.80 -14.11
CA ALA A 85 6.12 -0.44 -13.65
C ALA A 85 6.35 -0.28 -12.14
N VAL A 86 5.84 -1.21 -11.33
CA VAL A 86 6.01 -1.19 -9.87
C VAL A 86 7.45 -1.47 -9.47
N ARG A 87 8.14 -2.39 -10.16
CA ARG A 87 9.57 -2.64 -9.94
C ARG A 87 10.40 -1.40 -10.22
N HIS A 88 10.15 -0.77 -11.37
CA HIS A 88 10.86 0.44 -11.76
C HIS A 88 10.64 1.56 -10.73
N SER A 89 9.40 1.81 -10.31
CA SER A 89 9.11 2.83 -9.29
C SER A 89 9.71 2.51 -7.92
N GLY A 90 9.78 1.23 -7.54
CA GLY A 90 10.46 0.79 -6.32
C GLY A 90 11.96 1.07 -6.33
N ILE A 91 12.62 0.86 -7.47
CA ILE A 91 14.05 1.17 -7.66
C ILE A 91 14.29 2.68 -7.56
N GLU A 92 13.46 3.50 -8.22
CA GLU A 92 13.56 4.96 -8.14
C GLU A 92 13.34 5.47 -6.71
N LEU A 93 12.37 4.91 -5.99
CA LEU A 93 12.13 5.23 -4.58
C LEU A 93 13.34 4.91 -3.71
N LEU A 94 13.95 3.74 -3.88
CA LEU A 94 15.15 3.32 -3.17
C LEU A 94 16.37 4.20 -3.51
N ALA A 95 16.52 4.56 -4.78
CA ALA A 95 17.59 5.44 -5.25
C ALA A 95 17.47 6.83 -4.62
N ALA A 96 16.26 7.38 -4.54
CA ALA A 96 15.96 8.66 -3.92
C ALA A 96 15.90 8.62 -2.37
N ALA A 97 15.93 7.42 -1.77
CA ALA A 97 15.76 7.26 -0.33
C ALA A 97 16.91 7.91 0.48
N PRO A 98 16.58 8.79 1.44
CA PRO A 98 17.54 9.31 2.43
C PRO A 98 18.20 8.18 3.24
N SER A 99 19.46 8.37 3.65
CA SER A 99 20.26 7.31 4.31
C SER A 99 19.67 6.82 5.64
N ASP A 100 18.96 7.68 6.35
CA ASP A 100 18.25 7.40 7.61
C ASP A 100 17.05 6.45 7.45
N ILE A 101 16.43 6.39 6.26
CA ILE A 101 15.29 5.51 5.97
C ILE A 101 15.58 4.46 4.88
N ARG A 102 16.71 4.56 4.17
CA ARG A 102 17.04 3.70 3.02
C ARG A 102 16.97 2.20 3.33
N SER A 103 17.43 1.76 4.50
CA SER A 103 17.34 0.34 4.89
C SER A 103 15.89 -0.14 5.02
N ASP A 104 15.01 0.71 5.54
CA ASP A 104 13.59 0.38 5.65
C ASP A 104 12.93 0.38 4.27
N VAL A 105 13.26 1.35 3.41
CA VAL A 105 12.80 1.38 2.01
C VAL A 105 13.24 0.12 1.26
N GLN A 106 14.50 -0.30 1.39
CA GLN A 106 15.02 -1.55 0.80
C GLN A 106 14.19 -2.75 1.25
N THR A 107 13.97 -2.89 2.56
CA THR A 107 13.20 -4.01 3.11
C THR A 107 11.78 -4.07 2.55
N VAL A 108 11.15 -2.90 2.34
CA VAL A 108 9.81 -2.81 1.74
C VAL A 108 9.84 -3.17 0.25
N VAL A 109 10.81 -2.66 -0.50
CA VAL A 109 10.95 -2.92 -1.95
C VAL A 109 11.24 -4.40 -2.20
N ASP A 110 12.11 -5.03 -1.43
CA ASP A 110 12.43 -6.46 -1.56
C ASP A 110 11.21 -7.34 -1.26
N ALA A 111 10.43 -6.98 -0.24
CA ALA A 111 9.21 -7.70 0.10
C ALA A 111 8.13 -7.53 -0.98
N LEU A 112 8.02 -6.34 -1.57
CA LEU A 112 7.13 -6.08 -2.70
C LEU A 112 7.55 -6.88 -3.93
N ASP A 113 8.84 -6.92 -4.25
CA ASP A 113 9.38 -7.67 -5.38
C ASP A 113 9.05 -9.17 -5.28
N ALA A 114 9.22 -9.76 -4.09
CA ALA A 114 8.84 -11.14 -3.83
C ALA A 114 7.32 -11.40 -4.03
N GLN A 115 6.46 -10.44 -3.68
CA GLN A 115 5.01 -10.53 -3.92
C GLN A 115 4.68 -10.44 -5.40
N LEU A 116 5.37 -9.58 -6.16
CA LEU A 116 5.20 -9.47 -7.61
C LEU A 116 5.66 -10.75 -8.32
N ASP A 117 6.77 -11.35 -7.90
CA ASP A 117 7.21 -12.66 -8.40
C ASP A 117 6.18 -13.76 -8.11
N ALA A 118 5.59 -13.76 -6.92
CA ALA A 118 4.51 -14.69 -6.60
C ALA A 118 3.29 -14.48 -7.51
N LEU A 119 2.94 -13.23 -7.80
CA LEU A 119 1.83 -12.88 -8.70
C LEU A 119 2.10 -13.32 -10.15
N VAL A 120 3.32 -13.15 -10.65
CA VAL A 120 3.72 -13.64 -11.97
C VAL A 120 3.68 -15.17 -12.03
N ARG A 121 4.22 -15.86 -11.01
CA ARG A 121 4.14 -17.33 -10.91
C ARG A 121 2.70 -17.84 -10.86
N ALA A 122 1.81 -17.09 -10.22
CA ALA A 122 0.37 -17.37 -10.16
C ALA A 122 -0.41 -16.92 -11.40
N ASN A 123 0.27 -16.44 -12.45
CA ASN A 123 -0.34 -15.92 -13.68
C ASN A 123 -1.41 -14.84 -13.41
N GLY A 124 -1.15 -13.97 -12.43
CA GLY A 124 -2.05 -12.88 -12.05
C GLY A 124 -3.21 -13.27 -11.14
N ASP A 125 -3.31 -14.52 -10.67
CA ASP A 125 -4.32 -14.94 -9.70
C ASP A 125 -3.94 -14.48 -8.29
N ILE A 126 -4.57 -13.38 -7.83
CA ILE A 126 -4.26 -12.76 -6.54
C ILE A 126 -4.71 -13.68 -5.40
N ALA A 127 -5.81 -14.41 -5.57
CA ALA A 127 -6.29 -15.32 -4.55
C ALA A 127 -5.37 -16.54 -4.39
N ALA A 128 -4.68 -16.97 -5.46
CA ALA A 128 -3.63 -17.97 -5.37
C ALA A 128 -2.42 -17.47 -4.57
N VAL A 129 -2.01 -16.21 -4.78
CA VAL A 129 -0.92 -15.58 -4.00
C VAL A 129 -1.28 -15.46 -2.52
N GLU A 130 -2.52 -15.05 -2.20
CA GLU A 130 -2.99 -14.93 -0.82
C GLU A 130 -3.05 -16.28 -0.08
N ARG A 131 -3.35 -17.36 -0.81
CA ARG A 131 -3.37 -18.72 -0.27
C ARG A 131 -1.98 -19.34 -0.18
N ASP A 132 -0.94 -18.70 -0.75
CA ASP A 132 0.43 -19.21 -0.69
C ASP A 132 1.06 -18.94 0.69
N PRO A 133 1.29 -19.98 1.51
CA PRO A 133 1.92 -19.82 2.82
C PRO A 133 3.37 -19.34 2.72
N ALA A 134 4.05 -19.55 1.58
CA ALA A 134 5.40 -19.06 1.37
C ALA A 134 5.42 -17.53 1.25
N THR A 135 4.42 -16.94 0.58
CA THR A 135 4.31 -15.47 0.41
C THR A 135 3.98 -14.78 1.73
N SER A 136 3.00 -15.31 2.49
CA SER A 136 2.61 -14.76 3.79
C SER A 136 3.70 -14.96 4.86
N GLY A 137 4.40 -16.09 4.85
CA GLY A 137 5.55 -16.35 5.72
C GLY A 137 6.75 -15.46 5.44
N ALA A 138 7.08 -15.24 4.16
CA ALA A 138 8.19 -14.36 3.75
C ALA A 138 7.93 -12.90 4.14
N ALA A 139 6.71 -12.39 3.97
CA ALA A 139 6.34 -11.03 4.37
C ALA A 139 6.41 -10.81 5.89
N ALA A 140 6.09 -11.83 6.69
CA ALA A 140 6.22 -11.77 8.14
C ALA A 140 7.69 -11.86 8.61
N ALA A 141 8.49 -12.71 7.98
CA ALA A 141 9.88 -12.94 8.34
C ALA A 141 10.82 -11.77 7.97
N SER A 142 10.49 -11.02 6.92
CA SER A 142 11.31 -9.90 6.43
C SER A 142 11.24 -8.65 7.31
N GLY A 143 10.29 -8.57 8.26
CA GLY A 143 10.04 -7.35 9.01
C GLY A 143 9.44 -6.21 8.16
N ALA A 144 9.01 -6.51 6.94
CA ALA A 144 8.51 -5.52 5.98
C ALA A 144 7.32 -4.71 6.51
N LEU A 145 6.45 -5.29 7.34
CA LEU A 145 5.36 -4.55 7.96
C LEU A 145 5.86 -3.42 8.88
N ALA A 146 6.88 -3.70 9.69
CA ALA A 146 7.46 -2.69 10.58
C ALA A 146 8.23 -1.63 9.79
N ALA A 147 8.95 -2.04 8.73
CA ALA A 147 9.64 -1.11 7.82
C ALA A 147 8.64 -0.20 7.09
N SER A 148 7.56 -0.76 6.54
CA SER A 148 6.48 0.00 5.88
C SER A 148 5.85 1.05 6.80
N GLN A 149 5.63 0.72 8.08
CA GLN A 149 5.12 1.69 9.06
C GLN A 149 6.10 2.83 9.31
N ARG A 150 7.40 2.55 9.42
CA ARG A 150 8.45 3.58 9.58
C ARG A 150 8.56 4.45 8.33
N VAL A 151 8.57 3.84 7.14
CA VAL A 151 8.59 4.55 5.85
C VAL A 151 7.36 5.45 5.70
N SER A 152 6.16 4.93 5.99
CA SER A 152 4.92 5.73 5.94
C SER A 152 4.97 6.89 6.93
N THR A 153 5.41 6.66 8.16
CA THR A 153 5.57 7.72 9.18
C THR A 153 6.56 8.79 8.71
N TYR A 154 7.67 8.37 8.09
CA TYR A 154 8.67 9.27 7.52
C TYR A 154 8.09 10.10 6.36
N ILE A 155 7.41 9.46 5.41
CA ILE A 155 6.77 10.14 4.28
C ILE A 155 5.71 11.13 4.78
N THR A 156 4.85 10.75 5.72
CA THR A 156 3.87 11.67 6.32
C THR A 156 4.59 12.86 6.95
N ARG A 157 5.60 12.63 7.78
CA ARG A 157 6.34 13.73 8.43
C ARG A 157 7.02 14.66 7.44
N THR A 158 7.65 14.11 6.39
CA THR A 158 8.55 14.82 5.48
C THR A 158 7.83 15.37 4.25
N CYS A 159 6.73 14.76 3.83
CA CYS A 159 5.99 15.06 2.59
C CYS A 159 4.57 15.62 2.83
N ASN A 160 4.12 15.87 4.07
CA ASN A 160 2.77 16.38 4.36
C ASN A 160 2.43 17.76 3.74
N GLY A 161 3.42 18.56 3.33
CA GLY A 161 3.21 19.81 2.56
C GLY A 161 3.16 19.62 1.04
N ALA A 162 3.42 18.40 0.58
CA ALA A 162 3.76 18.05 -0.80
C ALA A 162 2.69 17.15 -1.44
N LEU A 163 1.98 16.36 -0.63
CA LEU A 163 0.99 15.37 -1.07
C LEU A 163 -0.48 15.83 -0.90
N GLY A 164 -0.73 17.04 -0.37
CA GLY A 164 -2.06 17.54 0.00
C GLY A 164 -2.64 18.64 -0.90
N GLY A 165 -2.04 18.92 -2.06
CA GLY A 165 -2.51 19.94 -2.99
C GLY A 165 -2.99 19.33 -4.30
N SER A 166 -4.28 19.02 -4.41
CA SER A 166 -4.98 18.77 -5.67
C SER A 166 -6.41 19.28 -5.55
#